data_AF-A0A1S3SLX6-F1
#
_entry.id   AF-A0A1S3SLX6-F1
#
_cell.length_a   1.000
_cell.length_b   1.000
_cell.length_c   1.000
_cell.angle_alpha   90.00
_cell.angle_beta   90.00
_cell.angle_gamma   90.00
#
_symmetry.space_group_name_H-M   'P 1'
#
loop_
_entity.id
_entity.type
_entity.pdbx_description
1 polymer ?
#
loop_
_entity_poly.entity_id
_entity_poly.type
_entity_poly.pdbx_seq_one_letter_code
_entity_poly.pdbx_strand_id
1 'polypeptide(L)'
;MCYALGEKLVFPKDGLDSIMTLNYSEKTEEFADYLTDYVSEMEQSLAAEYDKGGDIEKRLRSLPFKPQDKMFTSLFGCGEVCPFCHASCEAGGKEHTKHFTSIHRSKGLSAWRCRETKVLTIDICSSLVISGRSFYISSTAKEPYPYKDYQKYYPDWNIDGDSSMEASDYWKYVMATFNERIAKDTDALPADIPEDWKALTPEDALKSLKKSFNIED
;
A
#
# COMPACT_ATOMS: atom_id res chain seq x y z
N MET A 1 2.25 5.65 -20.63
CA MET A 1 2.64 5.00 -21.91
C MET A 1 2.66 3.49 -21.68
N CYS A 2 1.84 2.73 -22.40
CA CYS A 2 1.56 1.32 -22.09
C CYS A 2 2.76 0.42 -22.47
N TYR A 3 3.31 -0.35 -21.52
CA TYR A 3 4.45 -1.25 -21.78
C TYR A 3 4.18 -2.27 -22.90
N ALA A 4 2.91 -2.67 -23.07
CA ALA A 4 2.48 -3.57 -24.15
C ALA A 4 2.59 -2.97 -25.56
N LEU A 5 2.65 -1.63 -25.70
CA LEU A 5 2.89 -0.96 -26.97
C LEU A 5 4.39 -0.93 -27.31
N GLY A 6 5.26 -0.86 -26.30
CA GLY A 6 6.71 -0.80 -26.49
C GLY A 6 7.31 -2.05 -27.14
N GLU A 7 6.78 -3.23 -26.83
CA GLU A 7 7.23 -4.50 -27.45
C GLU A 7 6.72 -4.70 -28.89
N LYS A 8 5.64 -3.99 -29.28
CA LYS A 8 5.07 -4.08 -30.64
C LYS A 8 5.60 -3.00 -31.58
N LEU A 9 6.09 -1.89 -31.04
CA LEU A 9 6.73 -0.81 -31.81
C LEU A 9 8.22 -1.10 -32.02
N VAL A 10 8.52 -2.22 -32.70
CA VAL A 10 9.88 -2.51 -33.17
C VAL A 10 10.03 -1.92 -34.56
N PHE A 11 10.54 -0.69 -34.66
CA PHE A 11 10.93 -0.12 -35.95
C PHE A 11 12.23 -0.80 -36.42
N PRO A 12 12.26 -1.44 -37.60
CA PRO A 12 13.49 -2.01 -38.16
C PRO A 12 14.55 -0.92 -38.30
N LYS A 13 15.82 -1.23 -38.03
CA LYS A 13 16.95 -0.28 -38.18
C LYS A 13 16.97 0.37 -39.57
N ASP A 14 16.65 -0.43 -40.58
CA ASP A 14 16.55 -0.06 -41.99
C ASP A 14 15.39 0.92 -42.26
N GLY A 15 14.30 0.82 -41.48
CA GLY A 15 13.20 1.77 -41.48
C GLY A 15 13.56 3.11 -40.83
N LEU A 16 14.38 3.07 -39.78
CA LEU A 16 14.92 4.26 -39.11
C LEU A 16 15.88 5.04 -40.02
N ASP A 17 16.76 4.36 -40.77
CA ASP A 17 17.62 4.99 -41.79
C ASP A 17 16.78 5.61 -42.92
N SER A 18 15.71 4.94 -43.36
CA SER A 18 14.79 5.47 -44.37
C SER A 18 14.04 6.73 -43.87
N ILE A 19 13.63 6.75 -42.59
CA ILE A 19 13.02 7.92 -41.93
C ILE A 19 14.04 9.06 -41.79
N MET A 20 15.30 8.75 -41.46
CA MET A 20 16.36 9.75 -41.38
C MET A 20 16.72 10.34 -42.76
N THR A 21 16.59 9.58 -43.84
CA THR A 21 16.80 10.09 -45.22
C THR A 21 15.67 11.02 -45.68
N LEU A 22 14.44 10.84 -45.16
CA LEU A 22 13.30 11.74 -45.44
C LEU A 22 13.43 13.12 -44.78
N ASN A 23 14.21 13.21 -43.68
CA ASN A 23 14.45 14.45 -42.94
C ASN A 23 15.26 15.53 -43.68
N TYR A 24 15.70 15.27 -44.92
CA TYR A 24 16.40 16.27 -45.75
C TYR A 24 15.56 16.86 -46.89
N SER A 25 14.25 16.58 -46.96
CA SER A 25 13.39 17.08 -48.04
C SER A 25 12.12 17.74 -47.52
N GLU A 26 11.58 18.65 -48.33
CA GLU A 26 10.45 19.58 -48.15
C GLU A 26 9.10 18.98 -47.71
N LYS A 27 9.09 17.78 -47.12
CA LYS A 27 7.91 16.95 -46.83
C LYS A 27 7.73 16.62 -45.34
N THR A 28 8.45 17.29 -44.45
CA THR A 28 8.30 17.11 -42.99
C THR A 28 6.93 17.54 -42.49
N GLU A 29 6.33 18.58 -43.08
CA GLU A 29 4.95 18.98 -42.78
C GLU A 29 3.97 17.90 -43.24
N GLU A 30 4.15 17.38 -44.46
CA GLU A 30 3.33 16.29 -45.02
C GLU A 30 3.38 15.02 -44.13
N PHE A 31 4.56 14.68 -43.60
CA PHE A 31 4.72 13.59 -42.65
C PHE A 31 4.01 13.85 -41.30
N ALA A 32 4.10 15.07 -40.78
CA ALA A 32 3.42 15.46 -39.54
C ALA A 32 1.89 15.43 -39.70
N ASP A 33 1.39 15.87 -40.86
CA ASP A 33 -0.03 15.81 -41.21
C ASP A 33 -0.50 14.36 -41.28
N TYR A 34 0.21 13.50 -42.01
CA TYR A 34 -0.12 12.06 -42.06
C TYR A 34 -0.08 11.41 -40.68
N LEU A 35 0.92 11.71 -39.85
CA LEU A 35 0.99 11.16 -38.50
C LEU A 35 -0.20 11.61 -37.65
N THR A 36 -0.60 12.87 -37.76
CA THR A 36 -1.74 13.44 -37.04
C THR A 36 -3.05 12.79 -37.49
N ASP A 37 -3.22 12.58 -38.79
CA ASP A 37 -4.38 11.90 -39.38
C ASP A 37 -4.45 10.44 -38.90
N TYR A 38 -3.35 9.70 -38.97
CA TYR A 38 -3.31 8.31 -38.52
C TYR A 38 -3.55 8.16 -37.01
N VAL A 39 -3.03 9.08 -36.19
CA VAL A 39 -3.31 9.09 -34.73
C VAL A 39 -4.78 9.40 -34.46
N SER A 40 -5.37 10.35 -35.19
CA SER A 40 -6.79 10.71 -35.06
C SER A 40 -7.72 9.57 -35.52
N GLU A 41 -7.36 8.88 -36.59
CA GLU A 41 -8.09 7.69 -37.08
C GLU A 41 -7.99 6.54 -36.08
N MET A 42 -6.80 6.32 -35.51
CA MET A 42 -6.60 5.33 -34.46
C MET A 42 -7.46 5.65 -33.22
N GLU A 43 -7.51 6.92 -32.80
CA GLU A 43 -8.37 7.37 -31.70
C GLU A 43 -9.85 7.12 -31.99
N GLN A 44 -10.33 7.47 -33.18
CA GLN A 44 -11.72 7.21 -33.58
C GLN A 44 -12.04 5.72 -33.65
N SER A 45 -11.11 4.90 -34.13
CA SER A 45 -11.28 3.45 -34.18
C SER A 45 -11.35 2.83 -32.78
N LEU A 46 -10.50 3.30 -31.85
CA LEU A 46 -10.48 2.88 -30.45
C LEU A 46 -11.72 3.37 -29.70
N ALA A 47 -12.14 4.62 -29.91
CA ALA A 47 -13.36 5.18 -29.35
C ALA A 47 -14.58 4.40 -29.83
N ALA A 48 -14.66 4.10 -31.13
CA ALA A 48 -15.71 3.27 -31.69
C ALA A 48 -15.69 1.83 -31.12
N GLU A 49 -14.52 1.24 -30.83
CA GLU A 49 -14.47 -0.05 -30.12
C GLU A 49 -14.87 0.06 -28.63
N TYR A 50 -14.52 1.16 -27.98
CA TYR A 50 -14.93 1.45 -26.61
C TYR A 50 -16.45 1.65 -26.50
N ASP A 51 -17.04 2.38 -27.46
CA ASP A 51 -18.47 2.66 -27.57
C ASP A 51 -19.26 1.46 -28.12
N LYS A 52 -18.68 0.64 -28.99
CA LYS A 52 -19.22 -0.68 -29.39
C LYS A 52 -19.15 -1.69 -28.25
N GLY A 53 -18.32 -1.44 -27.25
CA GLY A 53 -18.35 -2.10 -25.96
C GLY A 53 -19.58 -1.67 -25.18
N GLY A 54 -20.77 -2.03 -25.69
CA GLY A 54 -22.06 -1.66 -25.10
C GLY A 54 -22.16 -2.04 -23.63
N ASP A 55 -23.17 -1.47 -22.96
CA ASP A 55 -23.57 -1.68 -21.57
C ASP A 55 -22.49 -2.29 -20.66
N ILE A 56 -21.90 -1.47 -19.79
CA ILE A 56 -20.84 -1.86 -18.84
C ILE A 56 -21.16 -3.18 -18.14
N GLU A 57 -22.43 -3.43 -17.80
CA GLU A 57 -22.87 -4.68 -17.20
C GLU A 57 -22.61 -5.90 -18.09
N LYS A 58 -22.89 -5.80 -19.39
CA LYS A 58 -22.61 -6.85 -20.38
C LYS A 58 -21.11 -7.10 -20.52
N ARG A 59 -20.27 -6.06 -20.51
CA ARG A 59 -18.81 -6.20 -20.54
C ARG A 59 -18.28 -6.90 -19.30
N LEU A 60 -18.70 -6.47 -18.12
CA LEU A 60 -18.30 -7.09 -16.85
C LEU A 60 -18.70 -8.56 -16.78
N ARG A 61 -19.86 -8.93 -17.36
CA ARG A 61 -20.32 -10.33 -17.49
C ARG A 61 -19.53 -11.14 -18.53
N SER A 62 -18.94 -10.51 -19.53
CA SER A 62 -18.19 -11.18 -20.60
C SER A 62 -16.74 -11.49 -20.25
N LEU A 63 -16.22 -10.92 -19.16
CA LEU A 63 -14.85 -11.17 -18.72
C LEU A 63 -14.66 -12.67 -18.37
N PRO A 64 -13.50 -13.26 -18.67
CA PRO A 64 -13.22 -14.66 -18.35
C PRO A 64 -13.03 -14.91 -16.85
N PHE A 65 -13.16 -13.86 -16.04
CA PHE A 65 -13.12 -13.88 -14.59
C PHE A 65 -14.19 -12.93 -14.06
N LYS A 66 -14.59 -13.13 -12.82
CA LYS A 66 -15.47 -12.21 -12.10
C LYS A 66 -14.68 -10.98 -11.65
N PRO A 67 -14.93 -9.79 -12.21
CA PRO A 67 -14.20 -8.59 -11.82
C PRO A 67 -14.37 -8.26 -10.33
N GLN A 68 -15.51 -8.59 -9.72
CA GLN A 68 -15.72 -8.47 -8.27
C GLN A 68 -14.71 -9.31 -7.47
N ASP A 69 -14.38 -10.53 -7.91
CA ASP A 69 -13.43 -11.39 -7.20
C ASP A 69 -12.00 -10.82 -7.29
N LYS A 70 -11.66 -10.21 -8.42
CA LYS A 70 -10.40 -9.48 -8.61
C LYS A 70 -10.35 -8.22 -7.76
N MET A 71 -11.44 -7.45 -7.71
CA MET A 71 -11.58 -6.28 -6.84
C MET A 71 -11.44 -6.68 -5.37
N PHE A 72 -12.16 -7.71 -4.91
CA PHE A 72 -12.06 -8.20 -3.54
C PHE A 72 -10.65 -8.66 -3.21
N THR A 73 -10.00 -9.42 -4.09
CA THR A 73 -8.60 -9.83 -3.90
C THR A 73 -7.66 -8.62 -3.82
N SER A 74 -7.92 -7.58 -4.60
CA SER A 74 -7.14 -6.33 -4.55
C SER A 74 -7.41 -5.53 -3.28
N LEU A 75 -8.65 -5.51 -2.79
CA LEU A 75 -9.09 -4.77 -1.59
C LEU A 75 -8.65 -5.42 -0.29
N PHE A 76 -8.76 -6.75 -0.20
CA PHE A 76 -8.36 -7.52 0.99
C PHE A 76 -6.87 -7.85 1.01
N GLY A 77 -6.14 -7.57 -0.08
CA GLY A 77 -4.72 -7.84 -0.21
C GLY A 77 -4.39 -9.34 -0.19
N CYS A 78 -3.17 -9.68 0.24
CA CYS A 78 -2.72 -11.07 0.34
C CYS A 78 -3.19 -11.78 1.62
N GLY A 79 -3.78 -11.07 2.58
CA GLY A 79 -4.22 -11.62 3.87
C GLY A 79 -3.12 -11.72 4.93
N GLU A 80 -1.86 -11.44 4.60
CA GLU A 80 -0.76 -11.39 5.58
C GLU A 80 -0.88 -10.16 6.48
N VAL A 81 -0.47 -10.31 7.74
CA VAL A 81 -0.53 -9.25 8.76
C VAL A 81 0.82 -9.10 9.48
N CYS A 82 1.15 -7.88 9.87
CA CYS A 82 2.40 -7.56 10.54
C CYS A 82 2.55 -8.44 11.80
N PRO A 83 3.70 -9.10 12.02
CA PRO A 83 3.85 -10.08 13.11
C PRO A 83 3.74 -9.45 14.51
N PHE A 84 3.84 -8.12 14.61
CA PHE A 84 3.83 -7.42 15.89
C PHE A 84 2.51 -6.68 16.16
N CYS A 85 2.03 -5.86 15.21
CA CYS A 85 0.81 -5.08 15.40
C CYS A 85 -0.38 -5.60 14.61
N HIS A 86 -0.25 -6.71 13.88
CA HIS A 86 -1.28 -7.32 13.03
C HIS A 86 -1.94 -6.35 12.02
N ALA A 87 -1.27 -5.25 11.66
CA ALA A 87 -1.70 -4.39 10.56
C ALA A 87 -1.61 -5.17 9.25
N SER A 88 -2.60 -5.02 8.38
CA SER A 88 -2.68 -5.75 7.12
C SER A 88 -1.57 -5.34 6.15
N CYS A 89 -1.11 -6.29 5.34
CA CYS A 89 -0.19 -6.02 4.25
C CYS A 89 -0.79 -5.08 3.19
N GLU A 90 -0.01 -4.09 2.77
CA GLU A 90 -0.37 -3.08 1.77
C GLU A 90 0.28 -3.33 0.40
N ALA A 91 1.11 -4.36 0.25
CA ALA A 91 1.79 -4.65 -1.01
C ALA A 91 0.84 -4.95 -2.19
N GLY A 92 -0.45 -5.19 -1.91
CA GLY A 92 -1.49 -5.36 -2.90
C GLY A 92 -1.45 -6.71 -3.62
N GLY A 93 -2.62 -7.18 -4.04
CA GLY A 93 -2.77 -8.46 -4.74
C GLY A 93 -2.20 -9.66 -3.98
N LYS A 94 -2.01 -10.78 -4.70
CA LYS A 94 -1.44 -12.03 -4.15
C LYS A 94 0.04 -12.22 -4.51
N GLU A 95 0.51 -11.55 -5.56
CA GLU A 95 1.83 -11.78 -6.14
C GLU A 95 2.84 -10.78 -5.57
N HIS A 96 3.40 -11.07 -4.39
CA HIS A 96 4.54 -10.36 -3.81
C HIS A 96 5.27 -11.26 -2.80
N THR A 97 6.57 -11.03 -2.64
CA THR A 97 7.43 -11.81 -1.72
C THR A 97 7.78 -11.07 -0.44
N LYS A 98 7.50 -9.77 -0.38
CA LYS A 98 7.72 -8.92 0.79
C LYS A 98 6.44 -8.22 1.19
N HIS A 99 6.21 -8.18 2.49
CA HIS A 99 5.06 -7.59 3.14
C HIS A 99 5.48 -6.32 3.85
N PHE A 100 4.64 -5.29 3.76
CA PHE A 100 4.84 -4.03 4.46
C PHE A 100 3.48 -3.39 4.75
N THR A 101 3.49 -2.38 5.61
CA THR A 101 2.38 -1.45 5.80
C THR A 101 2.98 -0.08 6.02
N SER A 102 2.38 0.94 5.43
CA SER A 102 2.86 2.32 5.54
C SER A 102 2.60 2.88 6.94
N ILE A 103 1.55 2.39 7.61
CA ILE A 103 1.16 2.87 8.93
C ILE A 103 1.00 1.71 9.92
N HIS A 104 1.99 1.55 10.79
CA HIS A 104 1.88 0.62 11.91
C HIS A 104 0.98 1.16 13.02
N ARG A 105 0.17 0.26 13.60
CA ARG A 105 -0.67 0.57 14.77
C ARG A 105 0.01 0.21 16.09
N SER A 106 -0.49 0.78 17.18
CA SER A 106 -0.05 0.38 18.53
C SER A 106 -0.33 -1.11 18.74
N LYS A 107 0.59 -1.83 19.39
CA LYS A 107 0.42 -3.26 19.63
C LYS A 107 -0.78 -3.56 20.54
N GLY A 108 -1.20 -2.63 21.40
CA GLY A 108 -2.37 -2.76 22.27
C GLY A 108 -3.66 -3.01 21.49
N LEU A 109 -3.78 -2.46 20.28
CA LEU A 109 -4.90 -2.74 19.37
C LEU A 109 -4.95 -4.21 18.91
N SER A 110 -3.85 -4.94 19.07
CA SER A 110 -3.75 -6.38 18.82
C SER A 110 -3.65 -7.19 20.12
N ALA A 111 -4.24 -6.67 21.20
CA ALA A 111 -4.33 -7.31 22.53
C ALA A 111 -2.99 -7.57 23.22
N TRP A 112 -1.89 -6.96 22.73
CA TRP A 112 -0.61 -7.06 23.40
C TRP A 112 -0.67 -6.28 24.70
N ARG A 113 -0.20 -6.93 25.78
CA ARG A 113 -0.15 -6.37 27.13
C ARG A 113 1.11 -6.84 27.85
N CYS A 114 1.54 -6.07 28.84
CA CYS A 114 2.53 -6.52 29.80
C CYS A 114 2.03 -7.79 30.49
N ARG A 115 2.87 -8.83 30.57
CA ARG A 115 2.47 -10.14 31.06
C ARG A 115 2.13 -10.08 32.55
N GLU A 116 2.89 -9.28 33.29
CA GLU A 116 2.84 -9.10 34.73
C GLU A 116 1.67 -8.20 35.13
N THR A 117 1.59 -6.99 34.55
CA THR A 117 0.59 -5.99 34.95
C THR A 117 -0.74 -6.12 34.19
N LYS A 118 -0.77 -6.86 33.08
CA LYS A 118 -1.90 -6.92 32.13
C LYS A 118 -2.24 -5.60 31.44
N VAL A 119 -1.45 -4.55 31.62
CA VAL A 119 -1.62 -3.24 30.96
C VAL A 119 -1.32 -3.34 29.48
N LEU A 120 -2.22 -2.83 28.63
CA LEU A 120 -2.03 -2.78 27.17
C LEU A 120 -0.79 -1.98 26.78
N THR A 121 -0.03 -2.46 25.79
CA THR A 121 1.18 -1.77 25.30
C THR A 121 0.81 -0.75 24.23
N ILE A 122 1.35 0.45 24.32
CA ILE A 122 1.20 1.47 23.27
C ILE A 122 2.30 1.43 22.20
N ASP A 123 3.28 0.54 22.33
CA ASP A 123 4.44 0.51 21.43
C ASP A 123 4.03 0.34 19.96
N ILE A 124 4.69 1.07 19.06
CA ILE A 124 4.47 1.06 17.61
C ILE A 124 5.70 0.42 16.93
N CYS A 125 5.45 -0.41 15.91
CA CYS A 125 6.49 -1.24 15.29
C CYS A 125 7.63 -0.42 14.68
N SER A 126 7.31 0.67 14.01
CA SER A 126 8.29 1.56 13.38
C SER A 126 9.28 2.15 14.39
N SER A 127 8.82 2.48 15.60
CA SER A 127 9.71 2.92 16.69
C SER A 127 10.45 1.75 17.34
N LEU A 128 9.82 0.58 17.45
CA LEU A 128 10.43 -0.60 18.06
C LEU A 128 11.65 -1.09 17.28
N VAL A 129 11.58 -1.17 15.94
CA VAL A 129 12.66 -1.70 15.09
C VAL A 129 13.92 -0.82 15.06
N ILE A 130 13.82 0.45 15.46
CA ILE A 130 14.98 1.35 15.61
C ILE A 130 15.41 1.53 17.08
N SER A 131 14.72 0.87 18.02
CA SER A 131 15.00 0.96 19.45
C SER A 131 15.95 -0.14 19.92
N GLY A 132 16.46 0.01 21.16
CA GLY A 132 17.15 -1.06 21.87
C GLY A 132 16.23 -2.13 22.49
N ARG A 133 14.91 -2.08 22.23
CA ARG A 133 13.95 -3.03 22.81
C ARG A 133 14.02 -4.40 22.15
N SER A 134 13.47 -5.39 22.84
CA SER A 134 13.46 -6.78 22.40
C SER A 134 12.07 -7.41 22.53
N PHE A 135 11.83 -8.50 21.81
CA PHE A 135 10.59 -9.27 21.82
C PHE A 135 10.85 -10.76 22.02
N TYR A 136 9.83 -11.49 22.48
CA TYR A 136 9.88 -12.94 22.54
C TYR A 136 9.22 -13.53 21.30
N ILE A 137 9.87 -14.51 20.67
CA ILE A 137 9.35 -15.21 19.48
C ILE A 137 8.16 -16.10 19.84
N SER A 138 8.11 -16.57 21.09
CA SER A 138 6.99 -17.33 21.64
C SER A 138 6.86 -17.10 23.14
N SER A 139 5.73 -17.49 23.72
CA SER A 139 5.49 -17.39 25.16
C SER A 139 6.41 -18.26 26.02
N THR A 140 7.11 -19.21 25.40
CA THR A 140 8.03 -20.17 26.04
C THR A 140 9.51 -19.88 25.76
N ALA A 141 9.82 -18.87 24.92
CA ALA A 141 11.18 -18.48 24.61
C ALA A 141 11.89 -17.97 25.87
N LYS A 142 13.11 -18.47 26.12
CA LYS A 142 13.90 -18.12 27.31
C LYS A 142 14.55 -16.74 27.22
N GLU A 143 14.95 -16.34 26.02
CA GLU A 143 15.70 -15.11 25.80
C GLU A 143 14.94 -14.20 24.84
N PRO A 144 14.88 -12.88 25.13
CA PRO A 144 14.29 -11.92 24.23
C PRO A 144 15.25 -11.65 23.07
N TYR A 145 14.68 -11.30 21.92
CA TYR A 145 15.39 -11.04 20.69
C TYR A 145 15.24 -9.58 20.25
N PRO A 146 16.30 -8.88 19.80
CA PRO A 146 16.21 -7.46 19.46
C PRO A 146 15.22 -7.18 18.33
N TYR A 147 14.40 -6.13 18.50
CA TYR A 147 13.47 -5.70 17.45
C TYR A 147 14.19 -5.29 16.16
N LYS A 148 15.35 -4.65 16.26
CA LYS A 148 16.18 -4.26 15.09
C LYS A 148 16.61 -5.44 14.22
N ASP A 149 16.65 -6.65 14.76
CA ASP A 149 17.12 -7.84 14.05
C ASP A 149 15.95 -8.76 13.63
N TYR A 150 14.70 -8.30 13.72
CA TYR A 150 13.47 -9.10 13.58
C TYR A 150 13.39 -9.95 12.29
N GLN A 151 14.02 -9.49 11.21
CA GLN A 151 14.00 -10.18 9.91
C GLN A 151 14.63 -11.56 9.94
N LYS A 152 15.41 -11.91 10.99
CA LYS A 152 15.86 -13.29 11.20
C LYS A 152 14.70 -14.28 11.36
N TYR A 153 13.57 -13.83 11.93
CA TYR A 153 12.38 -14.65 12.17
C TYR A 153 11.22 -14.30 11.26
N TYR A 154 11.16 -13.05 10.78
CA TYR A 154 10.16 -12.57 9.85
C TYR A 154 10.85 -12.02 8.59
N PRO A 155 11.54 -12.87 7.81
CA PRO A 155 12.37 -12.42 6.69
C PRO A 155 11.57 -11.74 5.58
N ASP A 156 10.27 -12.04 5.50
CA ASP A 156 9.38 -11.52 4.46
C ASP A 156 8.63 -10.27 4.87
N TRP A 157 8.86 -9.76 6.09
CA TRP A 157 8.32 -8.48 6.54
C TRP A 157 9.37 -7.37 6.46
N ASN A 158 8.94 -6.25 5.89
CA ASN A 158 9.62 -4.98 5.90
C ASN A 158 8.83 -4.02 6.78
N ILE A 159 9.43 -3.66 7.91
CA ILE A 159 8.95 -2.69 8.88
C ILE A 159 9.96 -1.57 8.86
N ASP A 160 9.56 -0.45 8.23
CA ASP A 160 10.42 0.71 8.14
C ASP A 160 10.48 1.41 9.49
N GLY A 161 11.70 1.71 9.90
CA GLY A 161 11.96 2.47 11.11
C GLY A 161 11.50 3.90 10.95
N ASP A 162 10.67 4.38 11.86
CA ASP A 162 10.24 5.77 11.87
C ASP A 162 10.45 6.38 13.26
N SER A 163 11.31 7.39 13.32
CA SER A 163 11.49 8.24 14.49
C SER A 163 10.48 9.38 14.51
N SER A 164 9.82 9.68 13.38
CA SER A 164 8.69 10.59 13.33
C SER A 164 7.55 9.99 14.14
N MET A 165 7.01 10.77 15.06
CA MET A 165 5.85 10.34 15.83
C MET A 165 4.57 10.47 14.99
N GLU A 166 4.56 11.24 13.90
CA GLU A 166 3.35 11.71 13.21
C GLU A 166 2.67 10.68 12.31
N ALA A 167 3.45 9.75 11.72
CA ALA A 167 2.92 8.81 10.73
C ALA A 167 1.79 7.93 11.29
N SER A 168 1.76 7.74 12.61
CA SER A 168 0.79 6.88 13.29
C SER A 168 -0.29 7.62 14.09
N ASP A 169 -0.44 8.94 13.92
CA ASP A 169 -1.36 9.74 14.74
C ASP A 169 -2.81 9.25 14.68
N TYR A 170 -3.26 8.72 13.55
CA TYR A 170 -4.56 8.03 13.48
C TYR A 170 -4.67 6.89 14.49
N TRP A 171 -3.69 5.97 14.53
CA TRP A 171 -3.74 4.84 15.45
C TRP A 171 -3.51 5.23 16.90
N LYS A 172 -2.75 6.29 17.14
CA LYS A 172 -2.63 6.88 18.49
C LYS A 172 -3.97 7.43 18.97
N TYR A 173 -4.66 8.18 18.11
CA TYR A 173 -5.99 8.71 18.38
C TYR A 173 -6.99 7.58 18.66
N VAL A 174 -6.99 6.52 17.84
CA VAL A 174 -7.83 5.33 18.05
C VAL A 174 -7.51 4.68 19.39
N MET A 175 -6.23 4.46 19.71
CA MET A 175 -5.82 3.86 20.98
C MET A 175 -6.25 4.74 22.17
N ALA A 176 -6.06 6.06 22.10
CA ALA A 176 -6.44 6.99 23.15
C ALA A 176 -7.96 7.03 23.38
N THR A 177 -8.73 7.05 22.29
CA THR A 177 -10.20 7.16 22.31
C THR A 177 -10.87 5.87 22.78
N PHE A 178 -10.36 4.71 22.37
CA PHE A 178 -11.00 3.42 22.60
C PHE A 178 -10.26 2.54 23.63
N ASN A 179 -9.29 3.09 24.36
CA ASN A 179 -8.42 2.37 25.31
C ASN A 179 -9.19 1.42 26.24
N GLU A 180 -10.20 1.96 26.95
CA GLU A 180 -11.03 1.22 27.90
C GLU A 180 -11.79 0.06 27.25
N ARG A 181 -12.32 0.30 26.04
CA ARG A 181 -13.06 -0.72 25.30
C ARG A 181 -12.14 -1.84 24.83
N ILE A 182 -10.97 -1.49 24.29
CA ILE A 182 -9.97 -2.47 23.85
C ILE A 182 -9.53 -3.31 25.04
N ALA A 183 -9.28 -2.68 26.20
CA ALA A 183 -8.87 -3.37 27.42
C ALA A 183 -9.93 -4.39 27.88
N LYS A 184 -11.19 -3.96 27.92
CA LYS A 184 -12.32 -4.84 28.26
C LYS A 184 -12.47 -6.01 27.29
N ASP A 185 -12.44 -5.74 25.98
CA ASP A 185 -12.67 -6.75 24.94
C ASP A 185 -11.51 -7.77 24.86
N THR A 186 -10.35 -7.45 25.43
CA THR A 186 -9.12 -8.28 25.38
C THR A 186 -8.69 -8.86 26.72
N ASP A 187 -9.50 -8.72 27.78
CA ASP A 187 -9.17 -9.14 29.16
C ASP A 187 -7.79 -8.58 29.61
N ALA A 188 -7.67 -7.27 29.48
CA ALA A 188 -6.49 -6.48 29.79
C ALA A 188 -6.85 -5.26 30.65
N LEU A 189 -5.82 -4.62 31.23
CA LEU A 189 -5.97 -3.30 31.84
C LEU A 189 -5.72 -2.22 30.79
N PRO A 190 -6.39 -1.05 30.88
CA PRO A 190 -6.18 0.08 29.99
C PRO A 190 -4.70 0.47 29.92
N ALA A 191 -4.24 0.88 28.74
CA ALA A 191 -2.89 1.39 28.56
C ALA A 191 -2.71 2.74 29.26
N ASP A 192 -1.48 3.02 29.69
CA ASP A 192 -1.06 4.36 30.11
C ASP A 192 -0.86 5.23 28.87
N ILE A 193 -1.92 5.95 28.46
CA ILE A 193 -1.90 6.79 27.26
C ILE A 193 -1.13 8.10 27.53
N PRO A 194 -0.11 8.45 26.71
CA PRO A 194 0.60 9.73 26.79
C PRO A 194 -0.30 10.94 26.55
N GLU A 195 0.02 12.09 27.15
CA GLU A 195 -0.79 13.31 27.02
C GLU A 195 -0.85 13.84 25.58
N ASP A 196 0.23 13.70 24.80
CA ASP A 196 0.25 14.07 23.39
C ASP A 196 -0.72 13.21 22.55
N TRP A 197 -0.93 11.94 22.91
CA TRP A 197 -1.92 11.09 22.24
C TRP A 197 -3.35 11.49 22.61
N LYS A 198 -3.58 11.85 23.88
CA LYS A 198 -4.89 12.34 24.36
C LYS A 198 -5.26 13.68 23.75
N ALA A 199 -4.27 14.49 23.36
CA ALA A 199 -4.47 15.79 22.76
C ALA A 199 -4.84 15.73 21.26
N LEU A 200 -4.68 14.57 20.60
CA LEU A 200 -5.01 14.40 19.18
C LEU A 200 -6.52 14.57 18.94
N THR A 201 -6.85 15.32 17.90
CA THR A 201 -8.22 15.52 17.45
C THR A 201 -8.61 14.54 16.33
N PRO A 202 -9.91 14.32 16.07
CA PRO A 202 -10.36 13.61 14.88
C PRO A 202 -9.79 14.19 13.58
N GLU A 203 -9.63 15.52 13.51
CA GLU A 203 -9.08 16.24 12.37
C GLU A 203 -7.59 15.92 12.17
N ASP A 204 -6.79 15.86 13.24
CA ASP A 204 -5.39 15.45 13.18
C ASP A 204 -5.25 14.01 12.71
N ALA A 205 -6.09 13.12 13.25
CA ALA A 205 -6.14 11.71 12.86
C ALA A 205 -6.48 11.55 11.37
N LEU A 206 -7.48 12.29 10.87
CA LEU A 206 -7.86 12.28 9.46
C LEU A 206 -6.76 12.85 8.57
N LYS A 207 -6.13 13.95 8.98
CA LYS A 207 -5.01 14.57 8.26
C LYS A 207 -3.82 13.62 8.14
N SER A 208 -3.49 12.90 9.21
CA SER A 208 -2.43 11.89 9.23
C SER A 208 -2.71 10.74 8.24
N LEU A 209 -3.96 10.25 8.19
CA LEU A 209 -4.37 9.26 7.19
C LEU A 209 -4.21 9.78 5.75
N LYS A 210 -4.74 10.97 5.47
CA LYS A 210 -4.65 11.57 4.12
C LYS A 210 -3.20 11.74 3.67
N LYS A 211 -2.34 12.26 4.55
CA LYS A 211 -0.90 12.41 4.30
C LYS A 211 -0.23 11.07 4.01
N SER A 212 -0.55 10.03 4.79
CA SER A 212 0.09 8.72 4.65
C SER A 212 -0.31 7.99 3.36
N PHE A 213 -1.53 8.22 2.87
CA PHE A 213 -2.04 7.60 1.63
C PHE A 213 -2.03 8.54 0.42
N ASN A 214 -1.38 9.70 0.52
CA ASN A 214 -1.33 10.73 -0.53
C ASN A 214 -2.71 11.08 -1.12
N ILE A 215 -3.71 11.20 -0.25
CA ILE A 215 -5.07 11.59 -0.64
C ILE A 215 -5.13 13.11 -0.61
N GLU A 216 -5.29 13.73 -1.77
CA GLU A 216 -5.55 15.17 -1.90
C GLU A 216 -7.02 15.50 -1.54
N ASP A 217 -7.25 16.71 -1.05
CA ASP A 217 -8.57 17.23 -0.65
C ASP A 217 -9.46 17.59 -1.86
#